data_AF-A0A958BMR9-F1
#
_entry.id   AF-A0A958BMR9-F1
#
_cell.length_a   1.000
_cell.length_b   1.000
_cell.length_c   1.000
_cell.angle_alpha   90.00
_cell.angle_beta   90.00
_cell.angle_gamma   90.00
#
_symmetry.space_group_name_H-M   'P 1'
#
loop_
_entity.id
_entity.type
_entity.pdbx_description
1 polymer ?
#
loop_
_entity_poly.entity_id
_entity_poly.type
_entity_poly.pdbx_seq_one_letter_code
_entity_poly.pdbx_strand_id
1 'polypeptide(L)'
;KEAVGRTGKPANFEITDEKIRKYAEATNEDNPLFASAERLLAPPCFAFTYSSPGMARVLGRPDLGVDFLRLVHGEQVFRYHQPVWSNQNVTSQAIIAGVETKDTGETLTIDTRATNKAGELLTESRFVFFIRAKDGASTKKPPEPEPARNWLFKTVMEVTPDQATRYGQASGDRNPIHMDPEAGKRAGLGGVILHGLCTMAFASQAVIDGCLDGDATRLKQFGNRFARPVRPGDTVTTRVWSEGEGRVGFDALIQDGTIVLKNGVAEFV
;
A
#
# COMPACT_ATOMS: atom_id res chain seq x y z
N LYS A 1 -4.45 -12.79 -20.34
CA LYS A 1 -4.33 -11.76 -21.41
C LYS A 1 -5.68 -11.21 -21.89
N GLU A 2 -6.68 -12.04 -22.19
CA GLU A 2 -8.02 -11.59 -22.65
C GLU A 2 -8.83 -10.75 -21.64
N ALA A 3 -8.35 -10.65 -20.40
CA ALA A 3 -8.95 -9.87 -19.34
C ALA A 3 -8.55 -8.38 -19.38
N VAL A 4 -7.48 -8.01 -20.11
CA VAL A 4 -7.00 -6.63 -20.19
C VAL A 4 -8.09 -5.72 -20.78
N GLY A 5 -8.27 -4.54 -20.17
CA GLY A 5 -9.32 -3.58 -20.54
C GLY A 5 -10.67 -3.82 -19.85
N ARG A 6 -10.87 -4.96 -19.16
CA ARG A 6 -12.12 -5.21 -18.43
C ARG A 6 -12.23 -4.31 -17.20
N THR A 7 -13.37 -3.63 -17.07
CA THR A 7 -13.68 -2.73 -15.95
C THR A 7 -14.64 -3.36 -14.96
N GLY A 8 -14.52 -2.95 -13.69
CA GLY A 8 -15.52 -3.24 -12.65
C GLY A 8 -16.66 -2.22 -12.66
N LYS A 9 -17.79 -2.56 -12.04
CA LYS A 9 -18.80 -1.55 -11.69
C LYS A 9 -18.20 -0.56 -10.68
N PRO A 10 -18.52 0.75 -10.75
CA PRO A 10 -18.11 1.70 -9.73
C PRO A 10 -18.61 1.29 -8.33
N ALA A 11 -17.84 1.63 -7.30
CA ALA A 11 -18.18 1.40 -5.91
C ALA A 11 -18.07 2.71 -5.14
N ASN A 12 -19.07 3.01 -4.31
CA ASN A 12 -19.07 4.19 -3.45
C ASN A 12 -18.47 3.86 -2.08
N PHE A 13 -17.73 4.82 -1.54
CA PHE A 13 -17.16 4.76 -0.21
C PHE A 13 -17.34 6.11 0.47
N GLU A 14 -17.96 6.10 1.65
CA GLU A 14 -18.09 7.30 2.48
C GLU A 14 -16.86 7.47 3.38
N ILE A 15 -16.19 8.61 3.26
CA ILE A 15 -15.07 9.03 4.09
C ILE A 15 -15.65 9.68 5.35
N THR A 16 -15.40 9.09 6.51
CA THR A 16 -15.87 9.61 7.80
C THR A 16 -14.69 9.89 8.72
N ASP A 17 -14.86 10.81 9.68
CA ASP A 17 -13.84 11.08 10.69
C ASP A 17 -13.44 9.80 11.43
N GLU A 18 -14.43 8.97 11.79
CA GLU A 18 -14.21 7.72 12.51
C GLU A 18 -13.29 6.76 11.73
N LYS A 19 -13.50 6.61 10.41
CA LYS A 19 -12.67 5.74 9.58
C LYS A 19 -11.26 6.28 9.44
N ILE A 20 -11.11 7.61 9.30
CA ILE A 20 -9.80 8.25 9.23
C ILE A 20 -9.03 8.05 10.54
N ARG A 21 -9.63 8.37 11.68
CA ARG A 21 -9.00 8.21 13.00
C ARG A 21 -8.60 6.75 13.25
N LYS A 22 -9.50 5.79 12.99
CA LYS A 22 -9.19 4.36 13.13
C LYS A 22 -8.01 3.93 12.25
N TYR A 23 -7.89 4.48 11.05
CA TYR A 23 -6.75 4.17 10.18
C TYR A 23 -5.46 4.82 10.67
N ALA A 24 -5.50 6.09 11.08
CA ALA A 24 -4.35 6.79 11.65
C ALA A 24 -3.85 6.05 12.92
N GLU A 25 -4.76 5.74 13.84
CA GLU A 25 -4.49 4.91 15.00
C GLU A 25 -3.90 3.55 14.60
N ALA A 26 -4.46 2.87 13.59
CA ALA A 26 -3.97 1.58 13.10
C ALA A 26 -2.62 1.64 12.35
N THR A 27 -2.11 2.84 12.08
CA THR A 27 -0.80 3.07 11.43
C THR A 27 0.17 3.85 12.32
N ASN A 28 -0.14 4.04 13.61
CA ASN A 28 0.67 4.80 14.58
C ASN A 28 0.91 6.25 14.15
N GLU A 29 -0.07 6.82 13.46
CA GLU A 29 -0.01 8.16 12.93
C GLU A 29 -0.71 9.13 13.90
N ASP A 30 0.01 10.16 14.32
CA ASP A 30 -0.44 11.18 15.26
C ASP A 30 -0.49 12.59 14.65
N ASN A 31 -0.18 12.73 13.35
CA ASN A 31 -0.26 14.01 12.66
C ASN A 31 -1.67 14.64 12.84
N PRO A 32 -1.74 15.89 13.33
CA PRO A 32 -3.00 16.56 13.63
C PRO A 32 -3.99 16.63 12.47
N LEU A 33 -3.52 16.66 11.22
CA LEU A 33 -4.37 16.67 10.03
C LEU A 33 -5.26 15.43 9.93
N PHE A 34 -4.82 14.29 10.47
CA PHE A 34 -5.54 13.01 10.42
C PHE A 34 -6.18 12.63 11.76
N ALA A 35 -5.62 13.11 12.87
CA ALA A 35 -6.04 12.70 14.20
C ALA A 35 -7.05 13.67 14.85
N SER A 36 -6.81 14.98 14.77
CA SER A 36 -7.45 15.96 15.66
C SER A 36 -7.93 17.26 15.02
N ALA A 37 -7.68 17.49 13.73
CA ALA A 37 -8.20 18.67 13.03
C ALA A 37 -9.74 18.67 13.02
N GLU A 38 -10.33 19.88 12.92
CA GLU A 38 -11.78 20.05 12.84
C GLU A 38 -12.38 19.29 11.64
N ARG A 39 -11.68 19.32 10.51
CA ARG A 39 -11.97 18.50 9.34
C ARG A 39 -10.74 17.67 9.00
N LEU A 40 -10.89 16.36 9.10
CA LEU A 40 -9.77 15.44 8.95
C LEU A 40 -9.43 15.22 7.47
N LEU A 41 -8.14 15.27 7.18
CA LEU A 41 -7.55 14.79 5.94
C LEU A 41 -7.45 13.25 6.02
N ALA A 42 -7.74 12.55 4.94
CA ALA A 42 -7.43 11.12 4.87
C ALA A 42 -5.91 10.94 4.67
N PRO A 43 -5.22 10.12 5.50
CA PRO A 43 -3.81 9.80 5.30
C PRO A 43 -3.54 9.33 3.87
N PRO A 44 -2.39 9.66 3.25
CA PRO A 44 -2.17 9.32 1.84
C PRO A 44 -2.34 7.83 1.50
N CYS A 45 -1.95 6.91 2.40
CA CYS A 45 -2.13 5.47 2.20
C CYS A 45 -3.57 4.97 2.48
N PHE A 46 -4.44 5.80 3.10
CA PHE A 46 -5.89 5.56 3.18
C PHE A 46 -6.53 5.45 1.78
N ALA A 47 -5.82 5.89 0.74
CA ALA A 47 -6.20 5.68 -0.66
C ALA A 47 -6.53 4.24 -1.01
N PHE A 48 -5.87 3.28 -0.38
CA PHE A 48 -6.25 1.87 -0.51
C PHE A 48 -7.69 1.62 -0.04
N THR A 49 -8.06 2.14 1.12
CA THR A 49 -9.36 1.88 1.78
C THR A 49 -10.54 2.27 0.90
N TYR A 50 -10.48 3.43 0.22
CA TYR A 50 -11.56 3.86 -0.69
C TYR A 50 -11.41 3.35 -2.14
N SER A 51 -10.23 2.88 -2.55
CA SER A 51 -10.01 2.31 -3.89
C SER A 51 -10.30 0.80 -3.95
N SER A 52 -10.10 0.09 -2.85
CA SER A 52 -10.25 -1.37 -2.78
C SER A 52 -11.66 -1.87 -3.10
N PRO A 53 -12.78 -1.16 -2.81
CA PRO A 53 -14.11 -1.62 -3.20
C PRO A 53 -14.27 -1.71 -4.73
N GLY A 54 -13.76 -0.74 -5.48
CA GLY A 54 -13.76 -0.76 -6.94
C GLY A 54 -12.87 -1.87 -7.51
N MET A 55 -11.68 -2.05 -6.93
CA MET A 55 -10.77 -3.16 -7.26
C MET A 55 -11.43 -4.53 -7.02
N ALA A 56 -12.14 -4.70 -5.90
CA ALA A 56 -12.83 -5.94 -5.57
C ALA A 56 -13.92 -6.29 -6.60
N ARG A 57 -14.56 -5.31 -7.24
CA ARG A 57 -15.53 -5.56 -8.34
C ARG A 57 -14.88 -6.12 -9.60
N VAL A 58 -13.57 -5.94 -9.78
CA VAL A 58 -12.80 -6.57 -10.84
C VAL A 58 -12.31 -7.94 -10.38
N LEU A 59 -11.59 -8.01 -9.25
CA LEU A 59 -10.97 -9.24 -8.77
C LEU A 59 -11.99 -10.33 -8.40
N GLY A 60 -13.17 -9.96 -7.90
CA GLY A 60 -14.22 -10.90 -7.51
C GLY A 60 -14.98 -11.53 -8.68
N ARG A 61 -14.59 -11.24 -9.93
CA ARG A 61 -15.20 -11.81 -11.14
C ARG A 61 -14.85 -13.30 -11.26
N PRO A 62 -15.84 -14.22 -11.23
CA PRO A 62 -15.58 -15.66 -11.29
C PRO A 62 -14.83 -16.08 -12.57
N ASP A 63 -15.06 -15.38 -13.68
CA ASP A 63 -14.42 -15.65 -14.97
C ASP A 63 -12.91 -15.35 -15.01
N LEU A 64 -12.37 -14.65 -14.00
CA LEU A 64 -10.93 -14.42 -13.89
C LEU A 64 -10.18 -15.55 -13.20
N GLY A 65 -10.87 -16.40 -12.42
CA GLY A 65 -10.25 -17.57 -11.77
C GLY A 65 -9.06 -17.24 -10.86
N VAL A 66 -9.01 -16.04 -10.27
CA VAL A 66 -7.86 -15.59 -9.46
C VAL A 66 -7.74 -16.45 -8.21
N ASP A 67 -6.57 -17.08 -8.04
CA ASP A 67 -6.23 -17.81 -6.83
C ASP A 67 -5.69 -16.87 -5.77
N PHE A 68 -6.57 -16.39 -4.90
CA PHE A 68 -6.25 -15.45 -3.83
C PHE A 68 -5.26 -16.01 -2.79
N LEU A 69 -5.13 -17.34 -2.64
CA LEU A 69 -4.14 -17.93 -1.73
C LEU A 69 -2.71 -17.81 -2.25
N ARG A 70 -2.54 -17.68 -3.57
CA ARG A 70 -1.23 -17.49 -4.23
C ARG A 70 -0.97 -16.05 -4.67
N LEU A 71 -1.93 -15.15 -4.43
CA LEU A 71 -1.85 -13.75 -4.79
C LEU A 71 -0.93 -13.01 -3.82
N VAL A 72 0.10 -12.36 -4.36
CA VAL A 72 1.04 -11.52 -3.62
C VAL A 72 0.92 -10.10 -4.13
N HIS A 73 0.74 -9.13 -3.22
CA HIS A 73 0.82 -7.73 -3.56
C HIS A 73 2.31 -7.36 -3.77
N GLY A 74 2.69 -7.06 -5.01
CA GLY A 74 4.08 -6.85 -5.42
C GLY A 74 4.48 -5.39 -5.43
N GLU A 75 3.66 -4.51 -6.02
CA GLU A 75 3.95 -3.08 -6.13
C GLU A 75 2.68 -2.26 -5.95
N GLN A 76 2.83 -1.08 -5.33
CA GLN A 76 1.78 -0.10 -5.14
C GLN A 76 2.27 1.26 -5.60
N VAL A 77 1.43 1.98 -6.34
CA VAL A 77 1.63 3.41 -6.61
C VAL A 77 0.31 4.13 -6.39
N PHE A 78 0.35 5.28 -5.72
CA PHE A 78 -0.72 6.26 -5.63
C PHE A 78 -0.28 7.56 -6.30
N ARG A 79 -1.20 8.20 -7.04
CA ARG A 79 -1.08 9.55 -7.57
C ARG A 79 -2.22 10.40 -7.04
N TYR A 80 -1.89 11.48 -6.37
CA TYR A 80 -2.82 12.35 -5.67
C TYR A 80 -3.07 13.60 -6.50
N HIS A 81 -4.31 13.75 -6.95
CA HIS A 81 -4.75 14.90 -7.76
C HIS A 81 -5.41 15.96 -6.87
N GLN A 82 -6.15 15.53 -5.85
CA GLN A 82 -6.75 16.40 -4.84
C GLN A 82 -6.72 15.72 -3.46
N PRO A 83 -6.63 16.50 -2.36
CA PRO A 83 -6.77 15.97 -1.01
C PRO A 83 -8.17 15.38 -0.78
N VAL A 84 -8.25 14.28 -0.03
CA VAL A 84 -9.51 13.64 0.34
C VAL A 84 -9.80 13.94 1.80
N TRP A 85 -10.95 14.56 2.06
CA TRP A 85 -11.34 15.01 3.39
C TRP A 85 -12.47 14.17 3.95
N SER A 86 -12.64 14.20 5.26
CA SER A 86 -13.82 13.65 5.91
C SER A 86 -15.12 14.29 5.43
N ASN A 87 -16.21 13.53 5.62
CA ASN A 87 -17.57 13.84 5.18
C ASN A 87 -17.71 13.97 3.65
N GLN A 88 -16.81 13.33 2.89
CA GLN A 88 -16.88 13.19 1.44
C GLN A 88 -17.33 11.80 1.03
N ASN A 89 -17.99 11.69 -0.12
CA ASN A 89 -18.21 10.40 -0.78
C ASN A 89 -17.24 10.29 -1.95
N VAL A 90 -16.58 9.15 -2.05
CA VAL A 90 -15.64 8.79 -3.10
C VAL A 90 -16.22 7.64 -3.90
N THR A 91 -16.19 7.75 -5.22
CA THR A 91 -16.54 6.66 -6.13
C THR A 91 -15.25 6.11 -6.75
N SER A 92 -14.97 4.82 -6.55
CA SER A 92 -13.82 4.14 -7.16
C SER A 92 -14.25 3.16 -8.24
N GLN A 93 -13.50 3.14 -9.34
CA GLN A 93 -13.66 2.18 -10.43
C GLN A 93 -12.30 1.63 -10.83
N ALA A 94 -12.25 0.33 -11.12
CA ALA A 94 -11.03 -0.38 -11.48
C ALA A 94 -11.07 -0.94 -12.91
N ILE A 95 -9.90 -1.07 -13.51
CA ILE A 95 -9.65 -1.72 -14.80
C ILE A 95 -8.47 -2.68 -14.69
N ILE A 96 -8.55 -3.82 -15.39
CA ILE A 96 -7.39 -4.70 -15.58
C ILE A 96 -6.48 -4.04 -16.62
N ALA A 97 -5.41 -3.41 -16.16
CA ALA A 97 -4.48 -2.67 -16.99
C ALA A 97 -3.48 -3.60 -17.71
N GLY A 98 -3.16 -4.75 -17.12
CA GLY A 98 -2.17 -5.66 -17.71
C GLY A 98 -2.22 -7.07 -17.13
N VAL A 99 -1.89 -8.06 -17.97
CA VAL A 99 -1.69 -9.45 -17.56
C VAL A 99 -0.47 -9.99 -18.29
N GLU A 100 0.57 -10.34 -17.53
CA GLU A 100 1.81 -10.91 -18.06
C GLU A 100 2.05 -12.30 -17.46
N THR A 101 2.22 -13.31 -18.31
CA THR A 101 2.53 -14.67 -17.87
C THR A 101 4.02 -14.94 -18.00
N LYS A 102 4.62 -15.50 -16.95
CA LYS A 102 6.04 -15.93 -16.87
C LYS A 102 6.09 -17.34 -16.28
N ASP A 103 7.21 -18.03 -16.41
CA ASP A 103 7.36 -19.40 -15.88
C ASP A 103 7.16 -19.46 -14.36
N THR A 104 7.49 -18.37 -13.65
CA THR A 104 7.35 -18.27 -12.20
C THR A 104 5.93 -17.97 -11.73
N GLY A 105 5.02 -17.59 -12.63
CA GLY A 105 3.67 -17.14 -12.30
C GLY A 105 3.13 -16.05 -13.22
N GLU A 106 2.01 -15.46 -12.85
CA GLU A 106 1.35 -14.39 -13.61
C GLU A 106 1.39 -13.06 -12.86
N THR A 107 1.72 -11.98 -13.55
CA THR A 107 1.59 -10.61 -13.05
C THR A 107 0.25 -10.04 -13.52
N LEU A 108 -0.55 -9.55 -12.58
CA LEU A 108 -1.82 -8.87 -12.81
C LEU A 108 -1.69 -7.42 -12.38
N THR A 109 -1.88 -6.49 -13.30
CA THR A 109 -1.88 -5.04 -13.03
C THR A 109 -3.31 -4.52 -13.05
N ILE A 110 -3.71 -3.83 -11.98
CA ILE A 110 -5.02 -3.19 -11.85
C ILE A 110 -4.80 -1.70 -11.60
N ASP A 111 -5.44 -0.88 -12.41
CA ASP A 111 -5.50 0.56 -12.19
C ASP A 111 -6.87 0.92 -11.63
N THR A 112 -6.91 1.83 -10.66
CA THR A 112 -8.15 2.38 -10.10
C THR A 112 -8.16 3.89 -10.21
N ARG A 113 -9.34 4.45 -10.51
CA ARG A 113 -9.60 5.89 -10.42
C ARG A 113 -10.64 6.13 -9.33
N ALA A 114 -10.37 7.09 -8.45
CA ALA A 114 -11.27 7.53 -7.40
C ALA A 114 -11.69 8.97 -7.65
N THR A 115 -13.00 9.24 -7.68
CA THR A 115 -13.57 10.56 -7.96
C THR A 115 -14.51 11.03 -6.84
N ASN A 116 -14.72 12.34 -6.73
CA ASN A 116 -15.76 12.88 -5.86
C ASN A 116 -17.15 12.86 -6.53
N LYS A 117 -18.17 13.41 -5.85
CA LYS A 117 -19.55 13.50 -6.37
C LYS A 117 -19.69 14.35 -7.64
N ALA A 118 -18.78 15.30 -7.88
CA ALA A 118 -18.76 16.13 -9.08
C ALA A 118 -18.06 15.44 -10.26
N GLY A 119 -17.49 14.24 -10.05
CA GLY A 119 -16.72 13.52 -11.07
C GLY A 119 -15.26 13.97 -11.17
N GLU A 120 -14.79 14.83 -10.27
CA GLU A 120 -13.40 15.28 -10.26
C GLU A 120 -12.48 14.17 -9.75
N LEU A 121 -11.33 14.02 -10.38
CA LEU A 121 -10.35 12.99 -10.05
C LEU A 121 -9.63 13.35 -8.74
N LEU A 122 -9.71 12.45 -7.76
CA LEU A 122 -9.05 12.58 -6.46
C LEU A 122 -7.72 11.81 -6.45
N THR A 123 -7.77 10.54 -6.85
CA THR A 123 -6.62 9.63 -6.76
C THR A 123 -6.64 8.62 -7.89
N GLU A 124 -5.45 8.32 -8.41
CA GLU A 124 -5.21 7.14 -9.23
C GLU A 124 -4.31 6.18 -8.47
N SER A 125 -4.61 4.90 -8.56
CA SER A 125 -3.82 3.85 -7.90
C SER A 125 -3.47 2.77 -8.90
N ARG A 126 -2.22 2.30 -8.87
CA ARG A 126 -1.78 1.12 -9.60
C ARG A 126 -1.39 0.03 -8.61
N PHE A 127 -2.05 -1.10 -8.73
CA PHE A 127 -1.78 -2.31 -7.97
C PHE A 127 -1.12 -3.32 -8.90
N VAL A 128 0.04 -3.84 -8.53
CA VAL A 128 0.69 -4.94 -9.25
C VAL A 128 0.70 -6.15 -8.34
N PHE A 129 -0.04 -7.17 -8.75
CA PHE A 129 -0.11 -8.45 -8.08
C PHE A 129 0.70 -9.50 -8.82
N PHE A 130 1.25 -10.45 -8.07
CA PHE A 130 1.89 -11.65 -8.60
C PHE A 130 1.17 -12.90 -8.09
N ILE A 131 0.68 -13.70 -9.02
CA ILE A 131 0.09 -15.01 -8.74
C ILE A 131 1.17 -16.06 -8.97
N ARG A 132 1.73 -16.60 -7.90
CA ARG A 132 2.83 -17.59 -7.98
C ARG A 132 2.39 -18.83 -8.75
N ALA A 133 3.24 -19.42 -9.60
CA ALA A 133 2.97 -20.74 -10.18
C ALA A 133 2.89 -21.83 -9.08
N LYS A 134 2.20 -22.95 -9.35
CA LYS A 134 2.04 -24.05 -8.37
C LYS A 134 3.38 -24.64 -7.92
N ASP A 135 4.32 -24.79 -8.85
CA ASP A 135 5.66 -25.36 -8.62
C ASP A 135 6.78 -24.32 -8.86
N GLY A 136 6.43 -23.03 -8.88
CA GLY A 136 7.35 -21.95 -9.25
C GLY A 136 8.40 -21.68 -8.18
N ALA A 137 9.64 -22.07 -8.45
CA ALA A 137 10.77 -21.65 -7.64
C ALA A 137 11.10 -20.16 -7.88
N SER A 138 11.12 -19.36 -6.82
CA SER A 138 11.69 -18.02 -6.86
C SER A 138 13.21 -18.13 -6.80
N THR A 139 13.90 -17.71 -7.84
CA THR A 139 15.36 -17.56 -7.78
C THR A 139 15.72 -16.42 -6.81
N LYS A 140 16.53 -16.72 -5.79
CA LYS A 140 17.15 -15.68 -4.97
C LYS A 140 18.22 -15.02 -5.82
N LYS A 141 17.94 -13.81 -6.32
CA LYS A 141 19.05 -12.95 -6.78
C LYS A 141 19.95 -12.64 -5.58
N PRO A 142 21.28 -12.62 -5.78
CA PRO A 142 22.19 -12.09 -4.77
C PRO A 142 21.77 -10.67 -4.39
N PRO A 143 22.01 -10.23 -3.15
CA PRO A 143 21.86 -8.82 -2.82
C PRO A 143 22.71 -8.00 -3.79
N GLU A 144 22.08 -7.07 -4.50
CA GLU A 144 22.82 -6.06 -5.27
C GLU A 144 23.57 -5.17 -4.27
N PRO A 145 24.82 -4.77 -4.57
CA PRO A 145 25.55 -3.85 -3.70
C PRO A 145 24.74 -2.58 -3.51
N GLU A 146 24.73 -2.04 -2.29
CA GLU A 146 24.00 -0.83 -1.99
C GLU A 146 24.56 0.34 -2.81
N PRO A 147 23.74 1.00 -3.66
CA PRO A 147 24.22 2.12 -4.44
C PRO A 147 24.58 3.27 -3.50
N ALA A 148 25.55 4.10 -3.90
CA ALA A 148 25.79 5.35 -3.21
C ALA A 148 24.55 6.25 -3.36
N ARG A 149 24.04 6.78 -2.24
CA ARG A 149 22.85 7.64 -2.20
C ARG A 149 23.11 8.89 -1.37
N ASN A 150 22.42 9.99 -1.73
CA ASN A 150 22.42 11.22 -0.94
C ASN A 150 21.40 11.10 0.21
N TRP A 151 21.79 10.40 1.28
CA TRP A 151 20.94 10.14 2.43
C TRP A 151 20.52 11.42 3.15
N LEU A 152 19.23 11.51 3.47
CA LEU A 152 18.65 12.63 4.22
C LEU A 152 18.46 12.25 5.69
N PHE A 153 17.70 11.19 5.96
CA PHE A 153 17.39 10.74 7.30
C PHE A 153 16.88 9.29 7.31
N LYS A 154 16.66 8.76 8.51
CA LYS A 154 15.95 7.51 8.75
C LYS A 154 14.99 7.65 9.93
N THR A 155 13.88 6.92 9.89
CA THR A 155 12.93 6.80 11.00
C THR A 155 12.75 5.33 11.36
N VAL A 156 12.27 5.06 12.57
CA VAL A 156 12.13 3.72 13.10
C VAL A 156 10.72 3.57 13.66
N MET A 157 10.03 2.50 13.26
CA MET A 157 8.69 2.16 13.73
C MET A 157 8.69 0.73 14.30
N GLU A 158 8.20 0.57 15.51
CA GLU A 158 7.97 -0.75 16.10
C GLU A 158 6.62 -1.32 15.64
N VAL A 159 6.61 -2.58 15.24
CA VAL A 159 5.37 -3.29 14.88
C VAL A 159 4.81 -3.97 16.11
N THR A 160 3.75 -3.39 16.69
CA THR A 160 3.12 -3.97 17.88
C THR A 160 2.44 -5.31 17.58
N PRO A 161 2.30 -6.21 18.57
CA PRO A 161 1.65 -7.52 18.40
C PRO A 161 0.27 -7.47 17.75
N ASP A 162 -0.49 -6.41 18.00
CA ASP A 162 -1.86 -6.21 17.52
C ASP A 162 -1.95 -5.40 16.21
N GLN A 163 -0.81 -4.88 15.68
CA GLN A 163 -0.77 -3.98 14.53
C GLN A 163 -1.51 -4.53 13.30
N ALA A 164 -1.27 -5.79 12.95
CA ALA A 164 -1.92 -6.44 11.81
C ALA A 164 -3.44 -6.49 11.99
N THR A 165 -3.90 -6.74 13.22
CA THR A 165 -5.32 -6.81 13.57
C THR A 165 -6.02 -5.48 13.38
N ARG A 166 -5.51 -4.41 14.00
CA ARG A 166 -6.12 -3.09 13.88
C ARG A 166 -6.04 -2.54 12.44
N TYR A 167 -4.93 -2.78 11.73
CA TYR A 167 -4.81 -2.37 10.34
C TYR A 167 -5.82 -3.10 9.44
N GLY A 168 -5.97 -4.42 9.57
CA GLY A 168 -6.95 -5.17 8.79
C GLY A 168 -8.39 -4.73 9.03
N GLN A 169 -8.71 -4.32 10.26
CA GLN A 169 -10.02 -3.76 10.62
C GLN A 169 -10.24 -2.36 10.01
N ALA A 170 -9.25 -1.47 10.10
CA ALA A 170 -9.37 -0.09 9.65
C ALA A 170 -9.29 0.07 8.12
N SER A 171 -8.40 -0.68 7.47
CA SER A 171 -8.22 -0.65 6.00
C SER A 171 -9.26 -1.47 5.24
N GLY A 172 -9.92 -2.42 5.92
CA GLY A 172 -10.80 -3.40 5.30
C GLY A 172 -10.08 -4.58 4.64
N ASP A 173 -8.74 -4.65 4.67
CA ASP A 173 -8.00 -5.83 4.22
C ASP A 173 -8.08 -6.96 5.27
N ARG A 174 -9.06 -7.84 5.05
CA ARG A 174 -9.36 -8.99 5.92
C ARG A 174 -8.73 -10.29 5.42
N ASN A 175 -7.63 -10.23 4.65
CA ASN A 175 -6.94 -11.44 4.23
C ASN A 175 -6.46 -12.25 5.47
N PRO A 176 -6.86 -13.54 5.60
CA PRO A 176 -6.55 -14.34 6.79
C PRO A 176 -5.07 -14.46 7.11
N ILE A 177 -4.15 -14.30 6.15
CA ILE A 177 -2.70 -14.39 6.40
C ILE A 177 -2.19 -13.34 7.40
N HIS A 178 -2.96 -12.29 7.65
CA HIS A 178 -2.63 -11.22 8.58
C HIS A 178 -3.23 -11.41 9.99
N MET A 179 -4.11 -12.39 10.15
CA MET A 179 -4.97 -12.52 11.35
C MET A 179 -4.97 -13.92 11.94
N ASP A 180 -4.82 -14.93 11.09
CA ASP A 180 -4.84 -16.35 11.42
C ASP A 180 -3.43 -16.95 11.23
N PRO A 181 -2.74 -17.34 12.31
CA PRO A 181 -1.44 -17.99 12.24
C PRO A 181 -1.43 -19.24 11.35
N GLU A 182 -2.52 -20.02 11.34
CA GLU A 182 -2.61 -21.23 10.53
C GLU A 182 -2.79 -20.91 9.05
N ALA A 183 -3.52 -19.85 8.71
CA ALA A 183 -3.56 -19.35 7.33
C ALA A 183 -2.18 -18.90 6.85
N GLY A 184 -1.44 -18.15 7.68
CA GLY A 184 -0.06 -17.75 7.38
C GLY A 184 0.87 -18.96 7.18
N LYS A 185 0.78 -19.99 8.02
CA LYS A 185 1.53 -21.25 7.84
C LYS A 185 1.16 -21.96 6.54
N ARG A 186 -0.13 -22.13 6.24
CA ARG A 186 -0.60 -22.75 4.98
C ARG A 186 -0.12 -21.99 3.74
N ALA A 187 0.01 -20.67 3.83
CA ALA A 187 0.54 -19.82 2.77
C ALA A 187 2.09 -19.84 2.67
N GLY A 188 2.78 -20.62 3.51
CA GLY A 188 4.24 -20.70 3.52
C GLY A 188 4.93 -19.47 4.15
N LEU A 189 4.19 -18.68 4.93
CA LEU A 189 4.67 -17.47 5.59
C LEU A 189 5.08 -17.70 7.04
N GLY A 190 5.03 -18.93 7.56
CA GLY A 190 5.50 -19.27 8.91
C GLY A 190 4.68 -18.66 10.07
N GLY A 191 3.52 -18.08 9.78
CA GLY A 191 2.65 -17.41 10.76
C GLY A 191 2.10 -16.09 10.22
N VAL A 192 1.53 -15.28 11.11
CA VAL A 192 1.01 -13.94 10.77
C VAL A 192 2.13 -13.04 10.24
N ILE A 193 1.79 -12.26 9.21
CA ILE A 193 2.61 -11.16 8.70
C ILE A 193 1.82 -9.86 8.74
N LEU A 194 2.51 -8.73 8.90
CA LEU A 194 1.91 -7.41 8.74
C LEU A 194 1.51 -7.18 7.27
N HIS A 195 0.44 -6.43 7.06
CA HIS A 195 0.06 -5.95 5.72
C HIS A 195 1.19 -5.10 5.13
N GLY A 196 1.60 -5.38 3.88
CA GLY A 196 2.61 -4.57 3.20
C GLY A 196 2.20 -3.09 3.10
N LEU A 197 0.91 -2.83 2.93
CA LEU A 197 0.36 -1.46 2.91
C LEU A 197 0.46 -0.75 4.27
N CYS A 198 0.50 -1.47 5.40
CA CYS A 198 0.78 -0.87 6.70
C CYS A 198 2.25 -0.46 6.81
N THR A 199 3.18 -1.32 6.35
CA THR A 199 4.60 -0.94 6.23
C THR A 199 4.81 0.25 5.30
N MET A 200 4.06 0.31 4.19
CA MET A 200 4.06 1.47 3.27
C MET A 200 3.55 2.73 3.96
N ALA A 201 2.52 2.65 4.82
CA ALA A 201 2.03 3.78 5.59
C ALA A 201 3.10 4.35 6.54
N PHE A 202 3.89 3.49 7.22
CA PHE A 202 5.02 3.96 8.04
C PHE A 202 6.07 4.71 7.21
N ALA A 203 6.34 4.24 5.98
CA ALA A 203 7.25 4.94 5.09
C ALA A 203 6.68 6.28 4.60
N SER A 204 5.36 6.34 4.37
CA SER A 204 4.65 7.56 4.00
C SER A 204 4.75 8.61 5.11
N GLN A 205 4.52 8.20 6.37
CA GLN A 205 4.68 9.06 7.54
C GLN A 205 6.09 9.65 7.61
N ALA A 206 7.12 8.80 7.48
CA ALA A 206 8.52 9.24 7.48
C ALA A 206 8.81 10.33 6.43
N VAL A 207 8.26 10.20 5.23
CA VAL A 207 8.43 11.20 4.16
C VAL A 207 7.64 12.47 4.45
N ILE A 208 6.39 12.36 4.93
CA ILE A 208 5.56 13.52 5.25
C ILE A 208 6.20 14.36 6.35
N ASP A 209 6.64 13.74 7.43
CA ASP A 209 7.21 14.45 8.57
C ASP A 209 8.60 15.01 8.25
N GLY A 210 9.43 14.22 7.56
CA GLY A 210 10.83 14.59 7.30
C GLY A 210 11.05 15.45 6.05
N CYS A 211 10.09 15.51 5.12
CA CYS A 211 10.24 16.27 3.86
C CYS A 211 9.15 17.32 3.64
N LEU A 212 7.97 17.20 4.28
CA LEU A 212 6.80 18.03 3.99
C LEU A 212 6.32 18.85 5.20
N ASP A 213 7.09 18.85 6.30
CA ASP A 213 6.75 19.53 7.55
C ASP A 213 5.36 19.13 8.09
N GLY A 214 4.97 17.86 7.88
CA GLY A 214 3.67 17.33 8.26
C GLY A 214 2.53 17.64 7.27
N ASP A 215 2.74 18.46 6.24
CA ASP A 215 1.71 18.79 5.25
C ASP A 215 1.60 17.72 4.15
N ALA A 216 0.76 16.72 4.42
CA ALA A 216 0.49 15.64 3.48
C ALA A 216 -0.23 16.07 2.19
N THR A 217 -0.79 17.28 2.11
CA THR A 217 -1.46 17.77 0.89
C THR A 217 -0.48 18.07 -0.25
N ARG A 218 0.81 18.18 0.08
CA ARG A 218 1.91 18.42 -0.86
C ARG A 218 2.34 17.17 -1.60
N LEU A 219 2.03 15.98 -1.10
CA LEU A 219 2.38 14.72 -1.74
C LEU A 219 1.59 14.52 -3.04
N LYS A 220 2.28 14.25 -4.15
CA LYS A 220 1.70 14.04 -5.50
C LYS A 220 1.80 12.61 -5.98
N GLN A 221 2.86 11.90 -5.62
CA GLN A 221 3.01 10.48 -5.92
C GLN A 221 3.68 9.78 -4.74
N PHE A 222 3.22 8.58 -4.41
CA PHE A 222 3.86 7.72 -3.43
C PHE A 222 3.74 6.26 -3.87
N GLY A 223 4.86 5.54 -3.92
CA GLY A 223 4.84 4.16 -4.35
C GLY A 223 6.12 3.42 -4.05
N ASN A 224 6.03 2.10 -4.03
CA ASN A 224 7.16 1.22 -3.76
C ASN A 224 6.88 -0.19 -4.30
N ARG A 225 7.91 -1.04 -4.22
CA ARG A 225 7.82 -2.49 -4.39
C ARG A 225 7.97 -3.19 -3.04
N PHE A 226 7.08 -4.13 -2.75
CA PHE A 226 7.17 -5.01 -1.60
C PHE A 226 8.22 -6.10 -1.89
N ALA A 227 9.13 -6.31 -0.94
CA ALA A 227 10.27 -7.21 -1.10
C ALA A 227 10.16 -8.45 -0.21
N ARG A 228 9.91 -8.26 1.09
CA ARG A 228 9.80 -9.33 2.10
C ARG A 228 8.71 -9.00 3.13
N PRO A 229 8.10 -10.03 3.75
CA PRO A 229 7.11 -9.81 4.80
C PRO A 229 7.75 -9.18 6.05
N VAL A 230 6.97 -8.33 6.73
CA VAL A 230 7.23 -7.83 8.08
C VAL A 230 6.34 -8.61 9.05
N ARG A 231 6.78 -8.77 10.30
CA ARG A 231 6.05 -9.49 11.35
C ARG A 231 5.75 -8.60 12.56
N PRO A 232 4.71 -8.94 13.34
CA PRO A 232 4.57 -8.39 14.68
C PRO A 232 5.83 -8.66 15.51
N GLY A 233 6.32 -7.63 16.20
CA GLY A 233 7.59 -7.62 16.93
C GLY A 233 8.81 -7.16 16.12
N ASP A 234 8.70 -7.02 14.80
CA ASP A 234 9.76 -6.40 14.00
C ASP A 234 9.87 -4.90 14.27
N THR A 235 11.05 -4.35 14.03
CA THR A 235 11.32 -2.92 13.97
C THR A 235 11.61 -2.53 12.53
N VAL A 236 10.77 -1.68 11.95
CA VAL A 236 10.91 -1.20 10.57
C VAL A 236 11.67 0.11 10.56
N THR A 237 12.84 0.14 9.91
CA THR A 237 13.61 1.36 9.65
C THR A 237 13.34 1.84 8.24
N THR A 238 12.72 3.01 8.07
CA THR A 238 12.57 3.68 6.77
C THR A 238 13.77 4.60 6.56
N ARG A 239 14.43 4.51 5.40
CA ARG A 239 15.56 5.38 5.04
C ARG A 239 15.21 6.18 3.80
N VAL A 240 15.51 7.47 3.83
CA VAL A 240 15.12 8.43 2.77
C VAL A 240 16.37 9.11 2.20
N TRP A 241 16.42 9.26 0.88
CA TRP A 241 17.49 9.95 0.16
C TRP A 241 16.92 10.92 -0.87
N SER A 242 17.67 11.98 -1.18
CA SER A 242 17.28 12.94 -2.22
C SER A 242 17.45 12.34 -3.62
N GLU A 243 16.48 12.61 -4.50
CA GLU A 243 16.56 12.34 -5.95
C GLU A 243 16.39 13.62 -6.78
N GLY A 244 16.64 14.78 -6.18
CA GLY A 244 16.45 16.10 -6.78
C GLY A 244 15.36 16.91 -6.07
N GLU A 245 15.05 18.07 -6.64
CA GLU A 245 14.01 18.96 -6.12
C GLU A 245 12.62 18.31 -6.26
N GLY A 246 11.81 18.36 -5.19
CA GLY A 246 10.46 17.80 -5.16
C GLY A 246 10.39 16.27 -5.22
N ARG A 247 11.51 15.55 -5.06
CA ARG A 247 11.55 14.09 -5.20
C ARG A 247 12.55 13.42 -4.27
N VAL A 248 12.10 12.36 -3.59
CA VAL A 248 12.95 11.50 -2.75
C VAL A 248 12.73 10.04 -3.11
N GLY A 249 13.78 9.25 -2.93
CA GLY A 249 13.69 7.80 -2.90
C GLY A 249 13.71 7.30 -1.46
N PHE A 250 13.11 6.13 -1.24
CA PHE A 250 13.13 5.48 0.06
C PHE A 250 13.17 3.94 -0.03
N ASP A 251 13.64 3.33 1.04
CA ASP A 251 13.48 1.90 1.30
C ASP A 251 13.17 1.67 2.78
N ALA A 252 12.78 0.44 3.11
CA ALA A 252 12.59 0.05 4.51
C ALA A 252 13.22 -1.32 4.78
N LEU A 253 13.80 -1.45 5.97
CA LEU A 253 14.49 -2.63 6.47
C LEU A 253 13.86 -3.07 7.79
N ILE A 254 13.95 -4.35 8.13
CA ILE A 254 13.78 -4.80 9.52
C ILE A 254 15.11 -4.86 10.27
N GLN A 255 15.07 -5.14 11.57
CA GLN A 255 16.22 -5.11 12.49
C GLN A 255 17.44 -5.95 12.07
N ASP A 256 17.26 -6.98 11.24
CA ASP A 256 18.36 -7.82 10.72
C ASP A 256 18.99 -7.31 9.41
N GLY A 257 18.53 -6.15 8.92
CA GLY A 257 18.96 -5.55 7.66
C GLY A 257 18.21 -6.04 6.42
N THR A 258 17.24 -6.95 6.56
CA THR A 258 16.42 -7.42 5.44
C THR A 258 15.56 -6.29 4.89
N ILE A 259 15.73 -5.99 3.60
CA ILE A 259 14.89 -5.03 2.87
C ILE A 259 13.47 -5.58 2.71
N VAL A 260 12.48 -4.83 3.18
CA VAL A 260 11.05 -5.15 3.13
C VAL A 260 10.28 -4.27 2.13
N LEU A 261 10.67 -3.00 1.97
CA LEU A 261 10.23 -2.12 0.89
C LEU A 261 11.44 -1.70 0.06
N LYS A 262 11.32 -1.70 -1.27
CA LYS A 262 12.38 -1.26 -2.18
C LYS A 262 11.82 -0.40 -3.29
N ASN A 263 12.71 0.34 -3.96
CA ASN A 263 12.35 1.26 -5.06
C ASN A 263 11.21 2.21 -4.65
N GLY A 264 11.23 2.66 -3.40
CA GLY A 264 10.27 3.65 -2.91
C GLY A 264 10.54 4.99 -3.58
N VAL A 265 9.49 5.66 -4.02
CA VAL A 265 9.53 6.99 -4.63
C VAL A 265 8.41 7.82 -4.03
N ALA A 266 8.75 9.05 -3.65
CA ALA A 266 7.80 10.09 -3.31
C ALA A 266 8.08 11.36 -4.13
N GLU A 267 7.03 11.94 -4.70
CA GLU A 267 7.08 13.21 -5.43
C GLU A 267 6.11 14.18 -4.76
N PHE A 268 6.52 15.44 -4.63
CA PHE A 268 5.80 16.47 -3.88
C PHE A 268 6.12 17.87 -4.40
N VAL A 269 5.30 18.85 -3.99
CA VAL A 269 5.42 20.28 -4.35
C VAL A 269 5.75 21.17 -3.15
#